data_AF-A0A0D1LV55-F1
#
_entry.id   AF-A0A0D1LV55-F1
#
_cell.length_a   1.000
_cell.length_b   1.000
_cell.length_c   1.000
_cell.angle_alpha   90.00
_cell.angle_beta   90.00
_cell.angle_gamma   90.00
#
_symmetry.space_group_name_H-M   'P 1'
#
loop_
_entity.id
_entity.type
_entity.pdbx_description
1 polymer ?
#
loop_
_entity_poly.entity_id
_entity_poly.type
_entity_poly.pdbx_seq_one_letter_code
_entity_poly.pdbx_strand_id
1 'polypeptide(L)'
;MATQAQSQGRYAVVNTLLDTTDVTLIDSLSGRQGDNGRIVYFAIKDGNLPHNLDGQNVVLTAKDSAGKVKQISGVNDMISATGGLFSMLIPGEMYQSAGDIEEAYISVQDGTGTVISSIPVTFTVLANNILFTANASKDYIDSVQKVVDEANSRISGLNDNIKAQQLAYETLKTSVENLNAQIESKQVALLNVANHFTETATFDKGVITPKFKADSVKAQQSHDGNTWHNLADDDAVVHKTGNETILGDKTFTGTVNSVAMGDSGWQPLQLKSGVTAKYAKARKLNGVVTVQIADLKGYYQGNSLENGNQIAYLPWPAKTHNDDLNSALVDGTYPFMYNDDIGFAAIADNLLYIGHVKSPTSNSNQTLSMTLTYPITTSDVGGSVSL
;
A
#
# COMPACT_ATOMS: atom_id res chain seq x y z
N MET A 1 -22.56 85.33 43.49
CA MET A 1 -23.06 85.81 42.18
C MET A 1 -22.17 85.17 41.12
N ALA A 2 -22.72 84.54 40.08
CA ALA A 2 -21.88 83.91 39.06
C ALA A 2 -21.18 84.97 38.21
N THR A 3 -19.87 84.81 38.00
CA THR A 3 -19.09 85.66 37.09
C THR A 3 -18.95 84.92 35.76
N GLN A 4 -19.19 85.61 34.65
CA GLN A 4 -19.04 85.02 33.32
C GLN A 4 -17.57 84.65 33.08
N ALA A 5 -17.30 83.42 32.60
CA ALA A 5 -15.94 83.02 32.25
C ALA A 5 -15.36 84.01 31.22
N GLN A 6 -14.14 84.49 31.47
CA GLN A 6 -13.40 85.23 30.45
C GLN A 6 -13.11 84.28 29.28
N SER A 7 -13.48 84.66 28.07
CA SER A 7 -13.15 83.89 26.86
C SER A 7 -11.79 84.34 26.31
N GLN A 8 -10.92 83.38 26.02
CA GLN A 8 -9.67 83.63 25.30
C GLN A 8 -9.71 82.85 23.99
N GLY A 9 -10.18 83.51 22.92
CA GLY A 9 -10.50 82.83 21.66
C GLY A 9 -11.66 81.85 21.84
N ARG A 10 -11.45 80.57 21.51
CA ARG A 10 -12.47 79.50 21.64
C ARG A 10 -12.55 78.85 23.04
N TYR A 11 -11.68 79.24 23.96
CA TYR A 11 -11.51 78.57 25.26
C TYR A 11 -12.30 79.30 26.36
N ALA A 12 -13.04 78.53 27.16
CA ALA A 12 -13.55 78.98 28.45
C ALA A 12 -12.42 78.95 29.49
N VAL A 13 -12.08 80.10 30.06
CA VAL A 13 -11.01 80.19 31.07
C VAL A 13 -11.56 79.85 32.45
N VAL A 14 -10.89 78.95 33.14
CA VAL A 14 -11.25 78.44 34.45
C VAL A 14 -10.04 78.63 35.38
N ASN A 15 -10.24 79.30 36.52
CA ASN A 15 -9.15 79.62 37.45
C ASN A 15 -9.22 78.70 38.68
N THR A 16 -8.11 78.08 39.07
CA THR A 16 -8.02 77.21 40.25
C THR A 16 -8.03 77.98 41.56
N LEU A 17 -7.76 79.29 41.52
CA LEU A 17 -7.80 80.22 42.66
C LEU A 17 -9.10 81.05 42.61
N LEU A 18 -10.21 80.47 43.08
CA LEU A 18 -11.48 81.18 43.29
C LEU A 18 -11.73 81.38 44.79
N ASP A 19 -12.32 82.51 45.17
CA ASP A 19 -12.86 82.69 46.52
C ASP A 19 -14.05 81.75 46.73
N THR A 20 -14.29 81.30 47.97
CA THR A 20 -15.24 80.21 48.31
C THR A 20 -16.71 80.45 47.93
N THR A 21 -17.06 81.60 47.37
CA THR A 21 -18.42 81.98 46.94
C THR A 21 -18.56 82.22 45.43
N ASP A 22 -17.46 82.13 44.67
CA ASP A 22 -17.45 82.46 43.26
C ASP A 22 -17.61 81.22 42.39
N VAL A 23 -18.51 81.32 41.41
CA VAL A 23 -18.82 80.25 40.46
C VAL A 23 -18.61 80.79 39.05
N THR A 24 -17.91 80.03 38.22
CA THR A 24 -17.62 80.41 36.83
C THR A 24 -18.76 79.93 35.91
N LEU A 25 -19.47 80.84 35.26
CA LEU A 25 -20.44 80.47 34.22
C LEU A 25 -19.70 80.10 32.92
N ILE A 26 -19.86 78.86 32.47
CA ILE A 26 -19.25 78.33 31.25
C ILE A 26 -20.34 78.16 30.19
N ASP A 27 -20.57 79.21 29.40
CA ASP A 27 -21.67 79.23 28.41
C ASP A 27 -21.53 78.13 27.34
N SER A 28 -20.31 77.76 27.00
CA SER A 28 -20.04 76.66 26.05
C SER A 28 -20.52 75.29 26.54
N LEU A 29 -20.68 75.10 27.85
CA LEU A 29 -21.32 73.90 28.42
C LEU A 29 -22.84 73.92 28.28
N SER A 30 -23.48 75.10 28.22
CA SER A 30 -24.93 75.23 28.10
C SER A 30 -25.45 74.65 26.80
N GLY A 31 -26.43 73.75 26.85
CA GLY A 31 -26.95 73.03 25.69
C GLY A 31 -28.47 72.87 25.74
N ARG A 32 -29.08 72.30 24.69
CA ARG A 32 -30.51 71.95 24.72
C ARG A 32 -30.69 70.53 25.24
N GLN A 33 -31.85 70.29 25.84
CA GLN A 33 -32.23 68.95 26.25
C GLN A 33 -32.21 68.00 25.05
N GLY A 34 -31.44 66.91 25.17
CA GLY A 34 -31.21 65.94 24.10
C GLY A 34 -29.99 66.20 23.20
N ASP A 35 -29.24 67.30 23.40
CA ASP A 35 -27.91 67.45 22.80
C ASP A 35 -27.02 66.27 23.21
N ASN A 36 -26.14 65.79 22.32
CA ASN A 36 -25.20 64.70 22.61
C ASN A 36 -23.89 64.92 21.86
N GLY A 37 -22.76 64.65 22.51
CA GLY A 37 -21.43 64.70 21.90
C GLY A 37 -20.91 66.12 21.67
N ARG A 38 -21.28 67.07 22.52
CA ARG A 38 -20.80 68.46 22.40
C ARG A 38 -19.34 68.54 22.84
N ILE A 39 -18.47 69.15 22.02
CA ILE A 39 -17.07 69.38 22.40
C ILE A 39 -16.94 70.77 23.01
N VAL A 40 -16.37 70.84 24.22
CA VAL A 40 -16.12 72.10 24.94
C VAL A 40 -14.63 72.24 25.21
N TYR A 41 -14.09 73.43 24.94
CA TYR A 41 -12.67 73.76 25.07
C TYR A 41 -12.42 74.57 26.34
N PHE A 42 -11.45 74.13 27.14
CA PHE A 42 -11.12 74.72 28.43
C PHE A 42 -9.67 75.18 28.48
N ALA A 43 -9.44 76.24 29.25
CA ALA A 43 -8.11 76.72 29.63
C ALA A 43 -8.05 76.87 31.15
N ILE A 44 -7.25 76.04 31.84
CA ILE A 44 -7.08 76.10 33.29
C ILE A 44 -5.87 76.97 33.65
N LYS A 45 -6.02 77.83 34.65
CA LYS A 45 -4.97 78.74 35.15
C LYS A 45 -4.86 78.71 36.67
N ASP A 46 -3.64 78.87 37.18
CA ASP A 46 -3.35 79.18 38.59
C ASP A 46 -3.15 80.69 38.73
N GLY A 47 -4.22 81.40 39.06
CA GLY A 47 -4.22 82.86 39.04
C GLY A 47 -3.99 83.37 37.62
N ASN A 48 -2.81 83.97 37.37
CA ASN A 48 -2.45 84.53 36.06
C ASN A 48 -1.58 83.61 35.19
N LEU A 49 -1.16 82.45 35.69
CA LEU A 49 -0.29 81.51 34.97
C LEU A 49 -1.09 80.29 34.47
N PRO A 50 -0.76 79.71 33.31
CA PRO A 50 -1.33 78.44 32.89
C PRO A 50 -1.06 77.33 33.91
N HIS A 51 -2.07 76.50 34.19
CA HIS A 51 -1.91 75.31 35.03
C HIS A 51 -1.38 74.16 34.18
N ASN A 52 -0.28 73.52 34.60
CA ASN A 52 0.26 72.36 33.87
C ASN A 52 -0.53 71.09 34.22
N LEU A 53 -1.08 70.43 33.20
CA LEU A 53 -1.87 69.19 33.31
C LEU A 53 -1.05 67.90 33.07
N ASP A 54 0.28 67.97 32.97
CA ASP A 54 1.13 66.78 32.80
C ASP A 54 0.92 65.77 33.95
N GLY A 55 0.55 64.53 33.60
CA GLY A 55 0.31 63.46 34.57
C GLY A 55 -0.95 63.66 35.44
N GLN A 56 -1.82 64.61 35.07
CA GLN A 56 -3.06 64.92 35.75
C GLN A 56 -4.27 64.57 34.88
N ASN A 57 -5.42 64.41 35.52
CA ASN A 57 -6.70 64.19 34.88
C ASN A 57 -7.68 65.30 35.21
N VAL A 58 -8.66 65.53 34.34
CA VAL A 58 -9.73 66.49 34.56
C VAL A 58 -11.07 65.77 34.57
N VAL A 59 -11.91 66.09 35.56
CA VAL A 59 -13.22 65.49 35.76
C VAL A 59 -14.25 66.59 35.93
N LEU A 60 -15.32 66.57 35.12
CA LEU A 60 -16.48 67.43 35.29
C LEU A 60 -17.54 66.66 36.07
N THR A 61 -17.96 67.20 37.22
CA THR A 61 -19.08 66.68 37.99
C THR A 61 -20.18 67.72 38.04
N ALA A 62 -21.43 67.32 37.79
CA ALA A 62 -22.59 68.19 37.81
C ALA A 62 -23.80 67.49 38.44
N LYS A 63 -24.60 68.23 39.20
CA LYS A 63 -25.92 67.85 39.68
C LYS A 63 -26.94 68.63 38.86
N ASP A 64 -27.72 67.93 38.06
CA ASP A 64 -28.69 68.57 37.17
C ASP A 64 -29.92 69.11 37.90
N SER A 65 -30.81 69.78 37.17
CA SER A 65 -32.05 70.37 37.72
C SER A 65 -33.07 69.35 38.25
N ALA A 66 -32.87 68.05 37.99
CA ALA A 66 -33.66 66.95 38.57
C ALA A 66 -32.96 66.33 39.78
N GLY A 67 -31.85 66.92 40.24
CA GLY A 67 -31.05 66.48 41.37
C GLY A 67 -30.16 65.26 41.09
N LYS A 68 -29.94 64.90 39.81
CA LYS A 68 -29.15 63.72 39.41
C LYS A 68 -27.69 64.08 39.16
N VAL A 69 -26.79 63.23 39.65
CA VAL A 69 -25.34 63.45 39.59
C VAL A 69 -24.77 62.84 38.32
N LYS A 70 -24.05 63.65 37.56
CA LYS A 70 -23.39 63.30 36.31
C LYS A 70 -21.90 63.58 36.46
N GLN A 71 -21.08 62.63 36.05
CA GLN A 71 -19.64 62.73 36.07
C GLN A 71 -19.07 62.29 34.73
N ILE A 72 -18.19 63.13 34.19
CA ILE A 72 -17.39 62.86 33.01
C ILE A 72 -15.94 62.93 33.44
N SER A 73 -15.21 61.86 33.23
CA SER A 73 -13.82 61.68 33.58
C SER A 73 -12.98 61.66 32.30
N GLY A 74 -11.92 62.45 32.26
CA GLY A 74 -10.99 62.44 31.14
C GLY A 74 -11.19 63.61 30.18
N VAL A 75 -10.09 63.91 29.49
CA VAL A 75 -10.06 64.88 28.40
C VAL A 75 -10.32 64.15 27.08
N ASN A 76 -11.11 64.76 26.20
CA ASN A 76 -11.32 64.28 24.84
C ASN A 76 -10.07 64.53 23.97
N ASP A 77 -9.46 65.70 24.13
CA ASP A 77 -8.19 66.04 23.46
C ASP A 77 -7.35 66.97 24.36
N MET A 78 -6.07 66.63 24.55
CA MET A 78 -5.10 67.42 25.31
C MET A 78 -4.32 68.31 24.34
N ILE A 79 -4.76 69.56 24.19
CA ILE A 79 -4.24 70.48 23.17
C ILE A 79 -2.88 71.05 23.59
N SER A 80 -2.71 71.35 24.87
CA SER A 80 -1.43 71.74 25.46
C SER A 80 -1.47 71.48 26.96
N ALA A 81 -0.79 70.42 27.41
CA ALA A 81 -0.72 70.08 28.84
C ALA A 81 -0.05 71.20 29.65
N THR A 82 1.10 71.70 29.19
CA THR A 82 1.84 72.80 29.83
C THR A 82 1.10 74.14 29.77
N GLY A 83 0.21 74.32 28.78
CA GLY A 83 -0.65 75.50 28.65
C GLY A 83 -2.02 75.37 29.33
N GLY A 84 -2.32 74.24 29.97
CA GLY A 84 -3.62 73.98 30.59
C GLY A 84 -4.80 73.92 29.61
N LEU A 85 -4.53 73.62 28.33
CA LEU A 85 -5.53 73.66 27.25
C LEU A 85 -5.99 72.25 26.89
N PHE A 86 -7.29 72.00 26.97
CA PHE A 86 -7.89 70.71 26.61
C PHE A 86 -9.31 70.88 26.09
N SER A 87 -9.89 69.80 25.60
CA SER A 87 -11.31 69.70 25.31
C SER A 87 -11.95 68.53 26.05
N MET A 88 -13.23 68.63 26.35
CA MET A 88 -14.06 67.51 26.83
C MET A 88 -15.20 67.27 25.86
N LEU A 89 -15.53 65.98 25.67
CA LEU A 89 -16.72 65.55 24.97
C LEU A 89 -17.84 65.37 25.99
N ILE A 90 -18.90 66.16 25.86
CA ILE A 90 -20.03 66.19 26.78
C ILE A 90 -21.11 65.24 26.23
N PRO A 91 -21.39 64.13 26.93
CA PRO A 91 -22.35 63.14 26.49
C PRO A 91 -23.78 63.61 26.75
N GLY A 92 -24.74 62.98 26.06
CA GLY A 92 -26.15 63.36 26.16
C GLY A 92 -26.76 63.22 27.55
N GLU A 93 -26.15 62.41 28.43
CA GLU A 93 -26.52 62.27 29.83
C GLU A 93 -26.46 63.58 30.63
N MET A 94 -25.60 64.53 30.22
CA MET A 94 -25.51 65.87 30.84
C MET A 94 -26.66 66.79 30.44
N TYR A 95 -27.35 66.48 29.35
CA TYR A 95 -28.43 67.28 28.76
C TYR A 95 -29.79 66.59 28.92
N GLN A 96 -29.96 65.75 29.94
CA GLN A 96 -31.22 65.02 30.17
C GLN A 96 -32.29 65.85 30.89
N SER A 97 -31.89 66.76 31.80
CA SER A 97 -32.82 67.57 32.58
C SER A 97 -32.69 69.05 32.22
N ALA A 98 -33.78 69.65 31.74
CA ALA A 98 -33.82 71.08 31.43
C ALA A 98 -33.90 71.91 32.71
N GLY A 99 -33.16 73.02 32.75
CA GLY A 99 -33.03 73.92 33.90
C GLY A 99 -31.57 74.29 34.17
N ASP A 100 -31.38 75.16 35.16
CA ASP A 100 -30.05 75.48 35.66
C ASP A 100 -29.46 74.29 36.41
N ILE A 101 -28.16 74.08 36.24
CA ILE A 101 -27.41 73.08 37.00
C ILE A 101 -27.35 73.50 38.46
N GLU A 102 -27.76 72.61 39.37
CA GLU A 102 -27.82 72.89 40.81
C GLU A 102 -26.42 73.08 41.40
N GLU A 103 -25.47 72.25 40.96
CA GLU A 103 -24.08 72.29 41.39
C GLU A 103 -23.20 71.71 40.30
N ALA A 104 -22.10 72.36 39.94
CA ALA A 104 -21.07 71.73 39.12
C ALA A 104 -19.68 72.22 39.49
N TYR A 105 -18.70 71.36 39.25
CA TYR A 105 -17.31 71.70 39.40
C TYR A 105 -16.44 70.89 38.44
N ILE A 106 -15.32 71.49 38.05
CA ILE A 106 -14.23 70.82 37.37
C ILE A 106 -13.20 70.48 38.43
N SER A 107 -12.89 69.19 38.60
CA SER A 107 -11.79 68.75 39.45
C SER A 107 -10.58 68.36 38.63
N VAL A 108 -9.41 68.83 39.05
CA VAL A 108 -8.12 68.39 38.56
C VAL A 108 -7.58 67.37 39.55
N GLN A 109 -7.23 66.19 39.06
CA GLN A 109 -6.76 65.06 39.86
C GLN A 109 -5.35 64.68 39.45
N ASP A 110 -4.53 64.23 40.39
CA ASP A 110 -3.24 63.64 40.07
C ASP A 110 -3.41 62.25 39.41
N GLY A 111 -2.30 61.66 38.94
CA GLY A 111 -2.29 60.32 38.35
C GLY A 111 -2.73 59.18 39.27
N THR A 112 -2.99 59.45 40.56
CA THR A 112 -3.52 58.50 41.54
C THR A 112 -5.01 58.72 41.85
N GLY A 113 -5.62 59.76 41.28
CA GLY A 113 -7.02 60.14 41.51
C GLY A 113 -7.24 61.07 42.70
N THR A 114 -6.17 61.59 43.32
CA THR A 114 -6.29 62.58 44.40
C THR A 114 -6.67 63.93 43.82
N VAL A 115 -7.73 64.56 44.35
CA VAL A 115 -8.18 65.89 43.91
C VAL A 115 -7.16 66.95 44.34
N ILE A 116 -6.54 67.59 43.35
CA ILE A 116 -5.57 68.70 43.52
C ILE A 116 -6.32 70.03 43.60
N SER A 117 -7.35 70.21 42.78
CA SER A 117 -8.15 71.44 42.71
C SER A 117 -9.59 71.11 42.33
N SER A 118 -10.54 71.84 42.91
CA SER A 118 -11.95 71.80 42.55
C SER A 118 -12.41 73.22 42.22
N ILE A 119 -12.92 73.41 41.01
CA ILE A 119 -13.23 74.71 40.47
C ILE A 119 -14.74 74.78 40.24
N PRO A 120 -15.50 75.54 41.04
CA PRO A 120 -16.94 75.67 40.86
C PRO A 120 -17.30 76.28 39.50
N VAL A 121 -18.18 75.60 38.77
CA VAL A 121 -18.69 76.03 37.47
C VAL A 121 -20.21 75.93 37.42
N THR A 122 -20.85 76.66 36.52
CA THR A 122 -22.29 76.56 36.26
C THR A 122 -22.59 76.72 34.78
N PHE A 123 -23.73 76.19 34.35
CA PHE A 123 -24.26 76.27 32.99
C PHE A 123 -25.76 75.92 33.01
N THR A 124 -26.46 76.12 31.89
CA THR A 124 -27.91 75.91 31.81
C THR A 124 -28.25 74.91 30.70
N VAL A 125 -29.16 73.97 30.99
CA VAL A 125 -29.76 73.10 29.98
C VAL A 125 -31.10 73.70 29.55
N LEU A 126 -31.18 74.13 28.30
CA LEU A 126 -32.37 74.74 27.73
C LEU A 126 -33.41 73.67 27.39
N ALA A 127 -34.66 73.89 27.78
CA ALA A 127 -35.77 73.01 27.39
C ALA A 127 -35.91 72.98 25.87
N ASN A 128 -36.15 71.78 25.33
CA ASN A 128 -36.51 71.64 23.92
C ASN A 128 -38.05 71.64 23.82
N ASN A 129 -38.64 72.75 23.36
CA ASN A 129 -40.11 72.90 23.29
C ASN A 129 -40.78 72.06 22.18
N ILE A 130 -40.03 71.18 21.52
CA ILE A 130 -40.55 70.21 20.56
C ILE A 130 -40.60 68.87 21.28
N LEU A 131 -41.80 68.34 21.53
CA LEU A 131 -42.06 67.06 22.20
C LEU A 131 -41.14 65.96 21.65
N PHE A 132 -40.06 65.68 22.37
CA PHE A 132 -39.30 64.45 22.23
C PHE A 132 -39.20 63.81 23.59
N THR A 133 -39.45 62.51 23.60
CA THR A 133 -39.28 61.55 24.68
C THR A 133 -37.84 61.58 25.19
N ALA A 134 -37.49 62.62 25.95
CA ALA A 134 -36.27 62.61 26.73
C ALA A 134 -36.45 61.56 27.83
N ASN A 135 -35.58 60.56 27.84
CA ASN A 135 -35.52 59.60 28.93
C ASN A 135 -35.38 60.35 30.25
N ALA A 136 -36.00 59.86 31.32
CA ALA A 136 -35.87 60.45 32.65
C ALA A 136 -34.39 60.61 33.02
N SER A 137 -34.00 61.74 33.61
CA SER A 137 -32.62 61.95 34.04
C SER A 137 -32.21 60.92 35.09
N LYS A 138 -31.00 60.37 34.95
CA LYS A 138 -30.69 59.08 35.59
C LYS A 138 -29.37 58.87 36.34
N ASP A 139 -28.62 59.81 36.88
CA ASP A 139 -27.23 59.54 37.34
C ASP A 139 -26.31 58.94 36.25
N TYR A 140 -25.07 59.43 36.14
CA TYR A 140 -24.15 58.94 35.11
C TYR A 140 -22.72 59.08 35.58
N ILE A 141 -21.98 57.98 35.56
CA ILE A 141 -20.56 57.97 35.86
C ILE A 141 -19.90 57.18 34.72
N ASP A 142 -19.20 57.87 33.85
CA ASP A 142 -18.60 57.28 32.65
C ASP A 142 -17.54 56.21 32.96
N SER A 143 -16.79 56.39 34.04
CA SER A 143 -15.79 55.41 34.49
C SER A 143 -16.42 54.06 34.85
N VAL A 144 -17.61 54.06 35.45
CA VAL A 144 -18.35 52.82 35.74
C VAL A 144 -18.82 52.15 34.45
N GLN A 145 -19.34 52.93 33.50
CA GLN A 145 -19.79 52.39 32.21
C GLN A 145 -18.64 51.75 31.44
N LYS A 146 -17.48 52.41 31.41
CA LYS A 146 -16.27 51.88 30.77
C LYS A 146 -15.82 50.56 31.37
N VAL A 147 -15.84 50.44 32.70
CA VAL A 147 -15.51 49.18 33.40
C VAL A 147 -16.50 48.07 33.05
N VAL A 148 -17.80 48.39 32.96
CA VAL A 148 -18.84 47.43 32.56
C VAL A 148 -18.63 46.94 31.13
N ASP A 149 -18.33 47.85 30.20
CA ASP A 149 -18.11 47.51 28.79
C ASP A 149 -16.85 46.66 28.60
N GLU A 150 -15.76 47.00 29.29
CA GLU A 150 -14.53 46.20 29.31
C GLU A 150 -14.77 44.80 29.90
N ALA A 151 -15.53 44.70 30.99
CA ALA A 151 -15.89 43.42 31.60
C ALA A 151 -16.73 42.56 30.63
N ASN A 152 -17.74 43.14 29.99
CA ASN A 152 -18.58 42.46 29.01
C ASN A 152 -17.77 41.96 27.81
N SER A 153 -16.83 42.77 27.31
CA SER A 153 -15.95 42.38 26.21
C SER A 153 -15.05 41.18 26.60
N ARG A 154 -14.46 41.21 27.80
CA ARG A 154 -13.66 40.09 28.32
C ARG A 154 -14.48 38.82 28.48
N ILE A 155 -15.70 38.92 29.02
CA ILE A 155 -16.62 37.77 29.17
C ILE A 155 -16.97 37.17 27.80
N SER A 156 -17.26 38.02 26.80
CA SER A 156 -17.53 37.56 25.44
C SER A 156 -16.34 36.80 24.84
N GLY A 157 -15.13 37.34 24.97
CA GLY A 157 -13.91 36.68 24.48
C GLY A 157 -13.63 35.34 25.19
N LEU A 158 -13.89 35.26 26.51
CA LEU A 158 -13.80 34.00 27.25
C LEU A 158 -14.81 32.96 26.75
N ASN A 159 -16.06 33.37 26.49
CA ASN A 159 -17.10 32.49 25.96
C ASN A 159 -16.73 31.91 24.59
N ASP A 160 -16.16 32.73 23.70
CA ASP A 160 -15.72 32.27 22.39
C ASP A 160 -14.55 31.28 22.47
N ASN A 161 -13.59 31.53 23.38
CA ASN A 161 -12.51 30.59 23.66
C ASN A 161 -13.03 29.25 24.21
N ILE A 162 -14.02 29.27 25.11
CA ILE A 162 -14.64 28.04 25.64
C ILE A 162 -15.33 27.25 24.50
N LYS A 163 -16.07 27.92 23.62
CA LYS A 163 -16.70 27.27 22.45
C LYS A 163 -15.65 26.65 21.52
N ALA A 164 -14.55 27.34 21.27
CA ALA A 164 -13.46 26.82 20.44
C ALA A 164 -12.81 25.58 21.08
N GLN A 165 -12.58 25.59 22.40
CA GLN A 165 -12.08 24.43 23.13
C GLN A 165 -13.06 23.25 23.10
N GLN A 166 -14.37 23.51 23.22
CA GLN A 166 -15.39 22.49 23.14
C GLN A 166 -15.44 21.82 21.76
N LEU A 167 -15.29 22.59 20.68
CA LEU A 167 -15.20 22.05 19.32
C LEU A 167 -13.94 21.17 19.12
N ALA A 168 -12.81 21.62 19.65
CA ALA A 168 -11.56 20.85 19.62
C ALA A 168 -11.70 19.52 20.38
N TYR A 169 -12.38 19.53 21.54
CA TYR A 169 -12.68 18.33 22.31
C TYR A 169 -13.55 17.33 21.55
N GLU A 170 -14.64 17.79 20.91
CA GLU A 170 -15.50 16.90 20.11
C GLU A 170 -14.73 16.29 18.91
N THR A 171 -13.87 17.07 18.26
CA THR A 171 -13.02 16.57 17.16
C THR A 171 -12.06 15.48 17.63
N LEU A 172 -11.43 15.68 18.79
CA LEU A 172 -10.56 14.67 19.41
C LEU A 172 -11.36 13.42 19.76
N LYS A 173 -12.53 13.58 20.37
CA LYS A 173 -13.42 12.47 20.73
C LYS A 173 -13.80 11.63 19.52
N THR A 174 -14.25 12.25 18.42
CA THR A 174 -14.55 11.54 17.17
C THR A 174 -13.33 10.81 16.60
N SER A 175 -12.14 11.41 16.70
CA SER A 175 -10.90 10.76 16.23
C SER A 175 -10.57 9.51 17.05
N VAL A 176 -10.75 9.57 18.37
CA VAL A 176 -10.56 8.42 19.27
C VAL A 176 -11.60 7.33 18.98
N GLU A 177 -12.87 7.70 18.81
CA GLU A 177 -13.94 6.75 18.46
C GLU A 177 -13.66 6.04 17.13
N ASN A 178 -13.17 6.75 16.11
CA ASN A 178 -12.79 6.18 14.82
C ASN A 178 -11.64 5.16 14.94
N LEU A 179 -10.60 5.50 15.71
CA LEU A 179 -9.49 4.56 15.97
C LEU A 179 -9.98 3.31 16.70
N ASN A 180 -10.86 3.48 17.69
CA ASN A 180 -11.43 2.34 18.42
C ASN A 180 -12.28 1.46 17.50
N ALA A 181 -13.10 2.05 16.62
CA ALA A 181 -13.89 1.32 15.63
C ALA A 181 -13.02 0.54 14.63
N GLN A 182 -11.88 1.11 14.19
CA GLN A 182 -10.92 0.40 13.32
C GLN A 182 -10.29 -0.81 14.01
N ILE A 183 -10.00 -0.70 15.32
CA ILE A 183 -9.49 -1.80 16.14
C ILE A 183 -10.55 -2.89 16.31
N GLU A 184 -11.78 -2.51 16.71
CA GLU A 184 -12.89 -3.45 16.92
C GLU A 184 -13.31 -4.18 15.64
N SER A 185 -13.26 -3.48 14.49
CA SER A 185 -13.53 -4.06 13.17
C SER A 185 -12.36 -4.83 12.55
N LYS A 186 -11.24 -5.00 13.28
CA LYS A 186 -10.04 -5.74 12.84
C LYS A 186 -9.45 -5.22 11.52
N GLN A 187 -9.59 -3.93 11.25
CA GLN A 187 -8.99 -3.27 10.08
C GLN A 187 -7.48 -3.04 10.25
N VAL A 188 -6.96 -3.21 11.47
CA VAL A 188 -5.55 -3.09 11.80
C VAL A 188 -4.99 -4.42 12.28
N ALA A 189 -3.70 -4.66 12.03
CA ALA A 189 -3.00 -5.81 12.60
C ALA A 189 -2.73 -5.58 14.10
N LEU A 190 -3.07 -6.56 14.93
CA LEU A 190 -2.91 -6.50 16.37
C LEU A 190 -1.74 -7.40 16.82
N LEU A 191 -0.98 -6.93 17.81
CA LEU A 191 0.14 -7.67 18.40
C LEU A 191 -0.37 -8.79 19.33
N ASN A 192 0.36 -9.92 19.38
CA ASN A 192 0.11 -11.05 20.28
C ASN A 192 -1.27 -11.71 20.16
N VAL A 193 -1.96 -11.53 19.03
CA VAL A 193 -3.22 -12.21 18.71
C VAL A 193 -3.18 -12.76 17.29
N ALA A 194 -4.08 -13.71 16.99
CA ALA A 194 -4.27 -14.19 15.63
C ALA A 194 -4.95 -13.10 14.78
N ASN A 195 -4.29 -12.72 13.69
CA ASN A 195 -4.84 -11.81 12.69
C ASN A 195 -5.46 -12.62 11.56
N HIS A 196 -6.66 -12.27 11.12
CA HIS A 196 -7.38 -12.95 10.05
C HIS A 196 -7.75 -11.95 8.95
N PHE A 197 -6.96 -11.94 7.87
CA PHE A 197 -7.23 -11.15 6.68
C PHE A 197 -8.11 -11.98 5.74
N THR A 198 -9.32 -11.51 5.46
CA THR A 198 -10.28 -12.22 4.59
C THR A 198 -10.04 -11.97 3.11
N GLU A 199 -9.25 -10.95 2.79
CA GLU A 199 -8.92 -10.49 1.44
C GLU A 199 -7.40 -10.51 1.22
N THR A 200 -6.94 -9.85 0.16
CA THR A 200 -5.51 -9.75 -0.17
C THR A 200 -4.75 -8.85 0.81
N ALA A 201 -3.63 -9.36 1.34
CA ALA A 201 -2.65 -8.56 2.07
C ALA A 201 -1.38 -8.35 1.22
N THR A 202 -1.02 -7.09 0.96
CA THR A 202 0.15 -6.71 0.16
C THR A 202 1.29 -6.23 1.07
N PHE A 203 2.51 -6.70 0.83
CA PHE A 203 3.72 -6.32 1.57
C PHE A 203 4.81 -5.84 0.61
N ASP A 204 5.00 -4.54 0.49
CA ASP A 204 5.95 -3.95 -0.48
C ASP A 204 7.43 -4.29 -0.18
N LYS A 205 7.74 -4.52 1.11
CA LYS A 205 9.10 -4.85 1.58
C LYS A 205 9.26 -6.32 1.96
N GLY A 206 8.31 -7.17 1.56
CA GLY A 206 8.29 -8.58 1.91
C GLY A 206 7.94 -8.86 3.38
N VAL A 207 8.00 -10.14 3.75
CA VAL A 207 7.67 -10.63 5.09
C VAL A 207 8.92 -11.27 5.71
N ILE A 208 9.37 -10.76 6.85
CA ILE A 208 10.48 -11.34 7.61
C ILE A 208 9.88 -12.21 8.72
N THR A 209 10.04 -13.52 8.62
CA THR A 209 9.61 -14.46 9.66
C THR A 209 10.61 -15.62 9.79
N PRO A 210 10.94 -16.06 11.02
CA PRO A 210 11.79 -17.24 11.20
C PRO A 210 11.09 -18.54 10.75
N LYS A 211 9.75 -18.55 10.66
CA LYS A 211 8.94 -19.69 10.23
C LYS A 211 7.73 -19.19 9.44
N PHE A 212 7.71 -19.45 8.13
CA PHE A 212 6.52 -19.24 7.29
C PHE A 212 5.81 -20.58 7.11
N LYS A 213 4.52 -20.65 7.45
CA LYS A 213 3.65 -21.80 7.19
C LYS A 213 2.50 -21.32 6.32
N ALA A 214 2.30 -22.00 5.19
CA ALA A 214 1.20 -21.73 4.28
C ALA A 214 0.74 -23.06 3.67
N ASP A 215 -0.58 -23.26 3.58
CA ASP A 215 -1.16 -24.51 3.08
C ASP A 215 -1.02 -24.65 1.56
N SER A 216 -0.92 -23.51 0.85
CA SER A 216 -0.60 -23.48 -0.57
C SER A 216 0.27 -22.26 -0.89
N VAL A 217 1.39 -22.49 -1.57
CA VAL A 217 2.32 -21.44 -2.01
C VAL A 217 2.59 -21.64 -3.49
N LYS A 218 2.26 -20.65 -4.30
CA LYS A 218 2.74 -20.57 -5.69
C LYS A 218 4.05 -19.80 -5.69
N ALA A 219 5.14 -20.50 -5.38
CA ALA A 219 6.48 -19.93 -5.50
C ALA A 219 6.96 -20.07 -6.95
N GLN A 220 7.29 -18.97 -7.60
CA GLN A 220 7.90 -19.00 -8.94
C GLN A 220 9.42 -19.14 -8.86
N GLN A 221 9.99 -18.79 -7.69
CA GLN A 221 11.43 -18.75 -7.48
C GLN A 221 11.76 -19.26 -6.07
N SER A 222 12.94 -19.85 -5.92
CA SER A 222 13.56 -20.20 -4.64
C SER A 222 14.85 -19.41 -4.46
N HIS A 223 15.29 -19.20 -3.23
CA HIS A 223 16.56 -18.53 -2.92
C HIS A 223 17.41 -19.44 -2.03
N ASP A 224 18.63 -19.71 -2.44
CA ASP A 224 19.57 -20.60 -1.72
C ASP A 224 20.44 -19.88 -0.68
N GLY A 225 20.29 -18.56 -0.55
CA GLY A 225 21.11 -17.69 0.29
C GLY A 225 21.98 -16.73 -0.49
N ASN A 226 22.27 -17.03 -1.76
CA ASN A 226 23.13 -16.21 -2.62
C ASN A 226 22.47 -15.83 -3.96
N THR A 227 21.54 -16.64 -4.49
CA THR A 227 20.92 -16.41 -5.80
C THR A 227 19.48 -16.90 -5.85
N TRP A 228 18.65 -16.20 -6.63
CA TRP A 228 17.28 -16.60 -6.94
C TRP A 228 17.24 -17.55 -8.14
N HIS A 229 16.61 -18.70 -7.96
CA HIS A 229 16.44 -19.72 -8.99
C HIS A 229 14.96 -19.83 -9.35
N ASN A 230 14.63 -19.82 -10.65
CA ASN A 230 13.28 -20.12 -11.10
C ASN A 230 12.97 -21.59 -10.80
N LEU A 231 11.82 -21.84 -10.17
CA LEU A 231 11.32 -23.20 -9.99
C LEU A 231 10.71 -23.67 -11.31
N ALA A 232 11.10 -24.86 -11.75
CA ALA A 232 10.50 -25.48 -12.92
C ALA A 232 9.09 -25.99 -12.55
N ASP A 233 8.17 -25.87 -13.50
CA ASP A 233 6.84 -26.47 -13.38
C ASP A 233 6.98 -28.00 -13.53
N ASP A 234 6.42 -28.75 -12.58
CA ASP A 234 6.57 -30.21 -12.54
C ASP A 234 5.94 -30.87 -13.78
N ASP A 235 4.87 -30.25 -14.31
CA ASP A 235 4.19 -30.69 -15.53
C ASP A 235 5.01 -30.44 -16.82
N ALA A 236 6.09 -29.65 -16.73
CA ALA A 236 6.91 -29.25 -17.88
C ALA A 236 8.31 -29.87 -17.91
N VAL A 237 8.67 -30.68 -16.91
CA VAL A 237 9.99 -31.32 -16.82
C VAL A 237 9.90 -32.83 -17.07
N VAL A 238 11.03 -33.42 -17.47
CA VAL A 238 11.20 -34.87 -17.52
C VAL A 238 11.73 -35.33 -16.17
N HIS A 239 11.07 -36.30 -15.55
CA HIS A 239 11.41 -36.91 -14.27
C HIS A 239 12.63 -37.85 -14.38
N LYS A 240 13.27 -38.11 -13.24
CA LYS A 240 14.46 -38.98 -13.16
C LYS A 240 14.12 -40.47 -13.13
N THR A 241 12.84 -40.80 -12.92
CA THR A 241 12.37 -42.16 -12.68
C THR A 241 10.96 -42.31 -13.22
N GLY A 242 10.61 -43.53 -13.63
CA GLY A 242 9.31 -43.83 -14.19
C GLY A 242 9.34 -43.77 -15.72
N ASN A 243 8.23 -44.21 -16.30
CA ASN A 243 8.05 -44.15 -17.75
C ASN A 243 7.40 -42.81 -18.10
N GLU A 244 8.05 -42.05 -18.96
CA GLU A 244 7.53 -40.76 -19.42
C GLU A 244 7.37 -40.75 -20.93
N THR A 245 6.26 -40.16 -21.39
CA THR A 245 6.04 -39.95 -22.82
C THR A 245 6.46 -38.54 -23.19
N ILE A 246 7.48 -38.43 -24.04
CA ILE A 246 7.97 -37.15 -24.53
C ILE A 246 7.43 -36.94 -25.95
N LEU A 247 6.49 -36.01 -26.13
CA LEU A 247 5.86 -35.75 -27.43
C LEU A 247 6.69 -34.82 -28.32
N GLY A 248 6.58 -34.99 -29.64
CA GLY A 248 7.22 -34.17 -30.67
C GLY A 248 8.73 -34.39 -30.81
N ASP A 249 9.34 -33.78 -31.82
CA ASP A 249 10.76 -33.98 -32.12
C ASP A 249 11.65 -33.50 -30.97
N LYS A 250 12.68 -34.29 -30.65
CA LYS A 250 13.66 -33.98 -29.60
C LYS A 250 15.07 -34.05 -30.18
N THR A 251 15.87 -33.06 -29.82
CA THR A 251 17.30 -33.03 -30.12
C THR A 251 18.06 -33.22 -28.82
N PHE A 252 18.81 -34.31 -28.71
CA PHE A 252 19.73 -34.54 -27.60
C PHE A 252 21.12 -34.14 -28.06
N THR A 253 21.78 -33.24 -27.33
CA THR A 253 23.12 -32.71 -27.68
C THR A 253 24.27 -33.48 -27.02
N GLY A 254 23.97 -34.64 -26.41
CA GLY A 254 24.95 -35.53 -25.76
C GLY A 254 24.60 -37.01 -25.94
N THR A 255 25.40 -37.90 -25.35
CA THR A 255 25.20 -39.36 -25.45
C THR A 255 23.87 -39.77 -24.83
N VAL A 256 23.07 -40.50 -25.60
CA VAL A 256 21.81 -41.12 -25.14
C VAL A 256 22.07 -42.59 -24.83
N ASN A 257 21.91 -42.98 -23.57
CA ASN A 257 21.94 -44.40 -23.18
C ASN A 257 20.53 -44.97 -23.31
N SER A 258 20.26 -45.68 -24.41
CA SER A 258 18.98 -46.35 -24.66
C SER A 258 19.13 -47.87 -24.66
N VAL A 259 18.07 -48.57 -24.29
CA VAL A 259 17.98 -50.03 -24.48
C VAL A 259 17.45 -50.29 -25.89
N ALA A 260 18.36 -50.37 -26.87
CA ALA A 260 18.00 -50.77 -28.22
C ALA A 260 17.73 -52.28 -28.30
N MET A 261 16.83 -52.71 -29.19
CA MET A 261 16.62 -54.13 -29.49
C MET A 261 17.90 -54.68 -30.15
N GLY A 262 18.52 -55.70 -29.57
CA GLY A 262 19.76 -56.28 -30.11
C GLY A 262 19.53 -56.89 -31.50
N ASP A 263 20.23 -56.36 -32.51
CA ASP A 263 20.26 -56.86 -33.89
C ASP A 263 21.70 -57.15 -34.31
N SER A 264 21.99 -58.38 -34.70
CA SER A 264 23.35 -58.77 -35.12
C SER A 264 23.69 -58.44 -36.58
N GLY A 265 22.71 -57.99 -37.37
CA GLY A 265 22.83 -57.93 -38.83
C GLY A 265 22.93 -59.32 -39.47
N TRP A 266 23.07 -59.38 -40.80
CA TRP A 266 23.26 -60.65 -41.51
C TRP A 266 24.72 -61.11 -41.45
N GLN A 267 24.95 -62.29 -40.90
CA GLN A 267 26.27 -62.95 -40.81
C GLN A 267 26.32 -64.19 -41.71
N PRO A 268 27.44 -64.46 -42.39
CA PRO A 268 27.59 -65.69 -43.19
C PRO A 268 27.61 -66.93 -42.30
N LEU A 269 27.04 -68.04 -42.80
CA LEU A 269 27.14 -69.35 -42.15
C LEU A 269 28.42 -70.08 -42.56
N GLN A 270 29.00 -70.84 -41.63
CA GLN A 270 30.12 -71.73 -41.94
C GLN A 270 29.59 -73.05 -42.48
N LEU A 271 29.66 -73.25 -43.80
CA LEU A 271 29.22 -74.49 -44.45
C LEU A 271 30.18 -75.65 -44.15
N LYS A 272 29.64 -76.87 -44.10
CA LYS A 272 30.43 -78.11 -43.95
C LYS A 272 31.21 -78.42 -45.24
N SER A 273 32.32 -79.14 -45.10
CA SER A 273 33.20 -79.51 -46.23
C SER A 273 32.43 -80.23 -47.35
N GLY A 274 32.50 -79.76 -48.60
CA GLY A 274 31.75 -80.39 -49.71
C GLY A 274 30.30 -79.92 -49.87
N VAL A 275 29.81 -79.05 -48.97
CA VAL A 275 28.53 -78.34 -49.10
C VAL A 275 28.80 -76.96 -49.72
N THR A 276 28.06 -76.61 -50.77
CA THR A 276 28.16 -75.27 -51.40
C THR A 276 26.78 -74.63 -51.50
N ALA A 277 26.68 -73.31 -51.36
CA ALA A 277 25.43 -72.56 -51.50
C ALA A 277 25.72 -71.22 -52.21
N LYS A 278 24.72 -70.65 -52.89
CA LYS A 278 24.84 -69.29 -53.44
C LYS A 278 24.91 -68.25 -52.33
N TYR A 279 24.11 -68.44 -51.28
CA TYR A 279 24.28 -67.75 -50.02
C TYR A 279 23.79 -68.62 -48.86
N ALA A 280 24.44 -68.47 -47.72
CA ALA A 280 24.05 -69.06 -46.46
C ALA A 280 24.35 -68.03 -45.37
N LYS A 281 23.32 -67.50 -44.72
CA LYS A 281 23.45 -66.40 -43.75
C LYS A 281 22.42 -66.49 -42.63
N ALA A 282 22.72 -65.88 -41.48
CA ALA A 282 21.82 -65.79 -40.34
C ALA A 282 21.79 -64.37 -39.74
N ARG A 283 20.67 -63.98 -39.16
CA ARG A 283 20.50 -62.72 -38.41
C ARG A 283 19.78 -63.00 -37.10
N LYS A 284 20.28 -62.44 -36.00
CA LYS A 284 19.63 -62.48 -34.69
C LYS A 284 18.97 -61.13 -34.43
N LEU A 285 17.66 -61.14 -34.22
CA LEU A 285 16.89 -59.98 -33.81
C LEU A 285 16.14 -60.32 -32.53
N ASN A 286 16.50 -59.65 -31.44
CA ASN A 286 15.82 -59.78 -30.14
C ASN A 286 15.64 -61.24 -29.67
N GLY A 287 16.70 -62.04 -29.72
CA GLY A 287 16.68 -63.45 -29.27
C GLY A 287 16.05 -64.43 -30.26
N VAL A 288 15.68 -63.98 -31.47
CA VAL A 288 15.19 -64.82 -32.56
C VAL A 288 16.20 -64.82 -33.69
N VAL A 289 16.61 -66.00 -34.15
CA VAL A 289 17.54 -66.17 -35.27
C VAL A 289 16.77 -66.56 -36.52
N THR A 290 16.99 -65.85 -37.62
CA THR A 290 16.53 -66.23 -38.95
C THR A 290 17.72 -66.67 -39.78
N VAL A 291 17.63 -67.86 -40.37
CA VAL A 291 18.62 -68.44 -41.29
C VAL A 291 18.04 -68.44 -42.71
N GLN A 292 18.85 -68.05 -43.68
CA GLN A 292 18.54 -68.11 -45.10
C GLN A 292 19.65 -68.83 -45.84
N ILE A 293 19.28 -69.87 -46.57
CA ILE A 293 20.18 -70.61 -47.45
C ILE A 293 19.50 -70.70 -48.81
N ALA A 294 20.25 -70.40 -49.87
CA ALA A 294 19.77 -70.59 -51.24
C ALA A 294 20.78 -71.29 -52.13
N ASP A 295 20.23 -72.04 -53.07
CA ASP A 295 20.95 -72.86 -54.03
C ASP A 295 21.99 -73.77 -53.36
N LEU A 296 21.61 -74.37 -52.23
CA LEU A 296 22.42 -75.36 -51.53
C LEU A 296 22.59 -76.59 -52.43
N LYS A 297 23.83 -76.88 -52.78
CA LYS A 297 24.26 -78.06 -53.54
C LYS A 297 24.88 -79.05 -52.57
N GLY A 298 24.40 -80.28 -52.67
CA GLY A 298 24.78 -81.41 -51.86
C GLY A 298 23.91 -82.56 -52.30
N TYR A 299 24.53 -83.63 -52.76
CA TYR A 299 23.85 -84.69 -53.44
C TYR A 299 23.16 -85.64 -52.43
N TYR A 300 21.84 -85.66 -52.41
CA TYR A 300 21.04 -86.41 -51.43
C TYR A 300 20.61 -87.77 -51.99
N GLN A 301 21.46 -88.80 -51.81
CA GLN A 301 21.22 -90.19 -52.24
C GLN A 301 20.83 -91.06 -51.04
N GLY A 302 19.81 -91.91 -51.19
CA GLY A 302 19.48 -92.92 -50.19
C GLY A 302 19.22 -92.36 -48.79
N ASN A 303 18.61 -91.17 -48.70
CA ASN A 303 18.38 -90.41 -47.46
C ASN A 303 19.64 -89.89 -46.74
N SER A 304 20.74 -89.72 -47.47
CA SER A 304 22.02 -89.26 -46.91
C SER A 304 22.80 -88.30 -47.82
N LEU A 305 23.49 -87.34 -47.22
CA LEU A 305 24.59 -86.54 -47.77
C LEU A 305 25.94 -87.15 -47.35
N GLU A 306 26.99 -86.85 -48.10
CA GLU A 306 28.36 -87.31 -47.84
C GLU A 306 28.86 -86.99 -46.41
N ASN A 307 28.34 -85.93 -45.75
CA ASN A 307 28.71 -85.54 -44.38
C ASN A 307 27.68 -85.94 -43.31
N GLY A 308 26.95 -87.04 -43.48
CA GLY A 308 25.93 -87.44 -42.50
C GLY A 308 24.83 -86.39 -42.32
N ASN A 309 24.43 -85.77 -43.43
CA ASN A 309 23.40 -84.73 -43.53
C ASN A 309 23.69 -83.37 -42.89
N GLN A 310 24.91 -83.11 -42.45
CA GLN A 310 25.31 -81.83 -41.86
C GLN A 310 25.52 -80.74 -42.92
N ILE A 311 24.93 -79.56 -42.73
CA ILE A 311 24.96 -78.45 -43.68
C ILE A 311 25.89 -77.33 -43.27
N ALA A 312 25.67 -76.75 -42.08
CA ALA A 312 26.39 -75.56 -41.66
C ALA A 312 26.37 -75.39 -40.14
N TYR A 313 27.41 -74.75 -39.61
CA TYR A 313 27.40 -74.24 -38.25
C TYR A 313 26.65 -72.90 -38.20
N LEU A 314 25.71 -72.83 -37.28
CA LEU A 314 24.92 -71.67 -36.93
C LEU A 314 25.70 -70.80 -35.92
N PRO A 315 25.75 -69.47 -36.11
CA PRO A 315 26.47 -68.57 -35.20
C PRO A 315 25.90 -68.53 -33.79
N TRP A 316 24.63 -68.91 -33.62
CA TRP A 316 23.96 -68.98 -32.33
C TRP A 316 23.28 -70.35 -32.18
N PRO A 317 23.52 -71.09 -31.09
CA PRO A 317 22.91 -72.39 -30.87
C PRO A 317 21.41 -72.25 -30.66
N ALA A 318 20.66 -73.30 -31.03
CA ALA A 318 19.25 -73.38 -30.72
C ALA A 318 19.01 -73.53 -29.21
N LYS A 319 17.79 -73.22 -28.75
CA LYS A 319 17.37 -73.24 -27.35
C LYS A 319 17.45 -74.63 -26.71
N THR A 320 17.19 -75.71 -27.45
CA THR A 320 17.35 -77.10 -26.97
C THR A 320 18.59 -77.76 -27.57
N HIS A 321 19.48 -78.22 -26.68
CA HIS A 321 20.68 -78.98 -27.02
C HIS A 321 20.36 -80.47 -26.98
N ASN A 322 20.01 -81.07 -28.12
CA ASN A 322 19.90 -82.52 -28.24
C ASN A 322 20.44 -83.01 -29.58
N ASP A 323 21.47 -83.86 -29.54
CA ASP A 323 22.13 -84.47 -30.71
C ASP A 323 21.36 -85.66 -31.29
N ASP A 324 20.26 -86.09 -30.65
CA ASP A 324 19.39 -87.16 -31.16
C ASP A 324 18.32 -86.62 -32.11
N LEU A 325 18.57 -86.76 -33.43
CA LEU A 325 17.65 -86.39 -34.52
C LEU A 325 16.29 -87.10 -34.47
N ASN A 326 16.14 -88.17 -33.67
CA ASN A 326 14.88 -88.89 -33.48
C ASN A 326 14.14 -88.51 -32.19
N SER A 327 14.72 -87.63 -31.38
CA SER A 327 14.11 -87.18 -30.13
C SER A 327 13.05 -86.12 -30.39
N ALA A 328 11.93 -86.21 -29.66
CA ALA A 328 10.88 -85.18 -29.62
C ALA A 328 11.35 -83.81 -29.05
N LEU A 329 12.66 -83.62 -28.85
CA LEU A 329 13.32 -82.47 -28.24
C LEU A 329 14.25 -81.70 -29.19
N VAL A 330 14.33 -82.06 -30.49
CA VAL A 330 14.97 -81.19 -31.50
C VAL A 330 14.24 -79.86 -31.59
N ASP A 331 14.98 -78.76 -31.74
CA ASP A 331 14.40 -77.42 -31.84
C ASP A 331 13.77 -77.25 -33.22
N GLY A 332 12.54 -77.72 -33.36
CA GLY A 332 11.72 -77.63 -34.56
C GLY A 332 12.17 -78.52 -35.73
N THR A 333 11.20 -78.97 -36.51
CA THR A 333 11.41 -79.45 -37.88
C THR A 333 11.08 -78.31 -38.83
N TYR A 334 12.05 -77.88 -39.63
CA TYR A 334 11.90 -76.76 -40.56
C TYR A 334 11.65 -77.28 -41.97
N PRO A 335 10.43 -77.15 -42.50
CA PRO A 335 10.14 -77.66 -43.82
C PRO A 335 10.86 -76.84 -44.88
N PHE A 336 11.28 -77.51 -45.94
CA PHE A 336 11.83 -76.91 -47.14
C PHE A 336 11.37 -77.66 -48.38
N MET A 337 11.47 -77.02 -49.54
CA MET A 337 11.15 -77.68 -50.82
C MET A 337 12.42 -78.25 -51.45
N TYR A 338 12.38 -79.52 -51.84
CA TYR A 338 13.45 -80.18 -52.58
C TYR A 338 12.88 -81.19 -53.56
N ASN A 339 13.27 -81.08 -54.84
CA ASN A 339 12.82 -82.00 -55.90
C ASN A 339 11.28 -82.16 -55.91
N ASP A 340 10.56 -81.03 -55.87
CA ASP A 340 9.09 -80.92 -55.86
C ASP A 340 8.37 -81.60 -54.68
N ASP A 341 9.08 -81.99 -53.62
CA ASP A 341 8.49 -82.54 -52.39
C ASP A 341 9.03 -81.82 -51.14
N ILE A 342 8.39 -82.07 -50.00
CA ILE A 342 8.78 -81.48 -48.72
C ILE A 342 9.91 -82.31 -48.10
N GLY A 343 11.01 -81.63 -47.77
CA GLY A 343 12.03 -82.12 -46.85
C GLY A 343 12.00 -81.35 -45.53
N PHE A 344 12.68 -81.87 -44.52
CA PHE A 344 12.77 -81.24 -43.21
C PHE A 344 14.22 -81.04 -42.81
N ALA A 345 14.55 -79.82 -42.38
CA ALA A 345 15.79 -79.51 -41.70
C ALA A 345 15.57 -79.53 -40.19
N ALA A 346 16.63 -79.83 -39.44
CA ALA A 346 16.62 -79.81 -37.98
C ALA A 346 17.87 -79.11 -37.49
N ILE A 347 17.80 -78.56 -36.28
CA ILE A 347 18.94 -77.96 -35.61
C ILE A 347 19.22 -78.77 -34.35
N ALA A 348 20.48 -79.21 -34.21
CA ALA A 348 20.99 -79.73 -32.96
C ALA A 348 22.18 -78.87 -32.54
N ASP A 349 22.07 -78.25 -31.36
CA ASP A 349 23.01 -77.26 -30.85
C ASP A 349 23.25 -76.12 -31.86
N ASN A 350 24.47 -76.01 -32.38
CA ASN A 350 24.85 -75.03 -33.39
C ASN A 350 24.94 -75.64 -34.79
N LEU A 351 24.44 -76.86 -35.02
CA LEU A 351 24.58 -77.52 -36.31
C LEU A 351 23.24 -77.70 -37.01
N LEU A 352 23.19 -77.27 -38.28
CA LEU A 352 22.05 -77.43 -39.15
C LEU A 352 22.17 -78.74 -39.94
N TYR A 353 21.11 -79.55 -39.93
CA TYR A 353 21.02 -80.84 -40.58
C TYR A 353 19.88 -80.87 -41.58
N ILE A 354 20.02 -81.72 -42.60
CA ILE A 354 18.90 -82.22 -43.39
C ILE A 354 18.42 -83.53 -42.77
N GLY A 355 17.20 -83.56 -42.26
CA GLY A 355 16.61 -84.76 -41.68
C GLY A 355 16.12 -85.71 -42.77
N HIS A 356 14.84 -85.60 -43.11
CA HIS A 356 14.20 -86.47 -44.09
C HIS A 356 13.87 -85.70 -45.36
N VAL A 357 14.11 -86.32 -46.52
CA VAL A 357 13.66 -85.84 -47.83
C VAL A 357 12.90 -86.97 -48.48
N LYS A 358 11.65 -86.72 -48.86
CA LYS A 358 10.75 -87.76 -49.34
C LYS A 358 11.07 -88.27 -50.74
N SER A 359 11.68 -87.41 -51.57
CA SER A 359 12.04 -87.71 -52.96
C SER A 359 13.53 -87.42 -53.21
N PRO A 360 14.46 -88.23 -52.65
CA PRO A 360 15.90 -88.10 -52.91
C PRO A 360 16.18 -88.23 -54.41
N THR A 361 17.18 -87.51 -54.92
CA THR A 361 17.53 -87.52 -56.35
C THR A 361 19.03 -87.67 -56.54
N SER A 362 19.38 -88.43 -57.57
CA SER A 362 20.75 -88.56 -58.07
C SER A 362 21.15 -87.44 -59.05
N ASN A 363 20.38 -86.35 -59.11
CA ASN A 363 20.73 -85.19 -59.94
C ASN A 363 21.65 -84.24 -59.17
N SER A 364 22.93 -84.16 -59.57
CA SER A 364 23.91 -83.25 -58.97
C SER A 364 23.62 -81.76 -59.20
N ASN A 365 22.69 -81.41 -60.10
CA ASN A 365 22.23 -80.05 -60.32
C ASN A 365 21.03 -79.66 -59.45
N GLN A 366 20.44 -80.60 -58.72
CA GLN A 366 19.34 -80.28 -57.80
C GLN A 366 19.87 -79.41 -56.67
N THR A 367 19.17 -78.30 -56.39
CA THR A 367 19.49 -77.42 -55.28
C THR A 367 18.36 -77.36 -54.27
N LEU A 368 18.71 -76.90 -53.07
CA LEU A 368 17.80 -76.64 -51.96
C LEU A 368 17.88 -75.17 -51.54
N SER A 369 16.73 -74.54 -51.33
CA SER A 369 16.63 -73.23 -50.66
C SER A 369 15.71 -73.35 -49.44
N MET A 370 16.12 -72.75 -48.33
CA MET A 370 15.35 -72.75 -47.09
C MET A 370 15.46 -71.41 -46.36
N THR A 371 14.39 -71.06 -45.67
CA THR A 371 14.39 -70.02 -44.64
C THR A 371 13.79 -70.62 -43.39
N LEU A 372 14.50 -70.52 -42.27
CA LEU A 372 14.03 -71.01 -40.99
C LEU A 372 14.26 -69.97 -39.91
N THR A 373 13.45 -70.03 -38.86
CA THR A 373 13.51 -69.10 -37.74
C THR A 373 13.40 -69.88 -36.45
N TYR A 374 14.31 -69.64 -35.51
CA TYR A 374 14.36 -70.33 -34.22
C TYR A 374 14.70 -69.36 -33.08
N PRO A 375 14.14 -69.58 -31.87
CA PRO A 375 14.54 -68.84 -30.69
C PRO A 375 15.87 -69.35 -30.13
N ILE A 376 16.65 -68.49 -29.48
CA ILE A 376 17.84 -68.88 -28.72
C ILE A 376 17.58 -68.78 -27.21
N THR A 377 18.38 -69.44 -26.38
CA THR A 377 18.31 -69.29 -24.92
C THR A 377 18.59 -67.85 -24.49
N THR A 378 17.87 -67.40 -23.46
CA THR A 378 17.78 -66.00 -23.02
C THR A 378 19.06 -65.40 -22.44
N SER A 379 20.17 -66.14 -22.36
CA SER A 379 21.48 -65.62 -21.91
C SER A 379 22.19 -64.77 -22.98
N ASP A 380 21.78 -64.84 -24.25
CA ASP A 380 22.51 -64.23 -25.37
C ASP A 380 21.78 -63.04 -26.05
N VAL A 381 20.80 -62.43 -25.38
CA VAL A 381 20.01 -61.31 -25.93
C VAL A 381 20.75 -59.95 -25.84
N GLY A 382 21.92 -59.92 -25.21
CA GLY A 382 22.71 -58.70 -25.02
C GLY A 382 23.62 -58.38 -26.22
N GLY A 383 23.23 -57.44 -27.06
CA GLY A 383 24.12 -56.75 -27.99
C GLY A 383 24.06 -55.25 -27.72
N SER A 384 25.09 -54.67 -27.10
CA SER A 384 25.28 -53.23 -27.04
C SER A 384 25.88 -52.76 -28.37
N VAL A 385 25.25 -51.82 -29.05
CA VAL A 385 25.85 -51.08 -30.16
C VAL A 385 26.02 -49.64 -29.71
N SER A 386 27.27 -49.15 -29.70
CA SER A 386 27.55 -47.72 -29.60
C SER A 386 27.23 -47.09 -30.96
N LEU A 387 26.32 -46.13 -31.00
CA LEU A 387 26.05 -45.28 -32.17
C LEU A 387 26.90 -44.02 -32.13
#